data_AF-A0A0U5BMM6-F1
#
_entry.id   AF-A0A0U5BMM6-F1
#
_cell.length_a   1.000
_cell.length_b   1.000
_cell.length_c   1.000
_cell.angle_alpha   90.00
_cell.angle_beta   90.00
_cell.angle_gamma   90.00
#
_symmetry.space_group_name_H-M   'P 1'
#
loop_
_entity.id
_entity.type
_entity.pdbx_description
1 polymer ?
#
loop_
_entity_poly.entity_id
_entity_poly.type
_entity_poly.pdbx_seq_one_letter_code
_entity_poly.pdbx_strand_id
1 'polypeptide(L)'
;MSIISSSQPHTMTTPTTQSAAPLVPARSRMDRLRHVLLFELLALSIAIPAGSSLFGLHESTMGFIGIGSAITAMLWNYLYNLVFDRVMTHLYCTTHKTLRIRLVHTLLFEAGLQVVLLPGIALYTHAPLLQTFSLSLSLALFYLVYAFVFNMAYDRVFPLAHKA
;
A
#
# COMPACT_ATOMS: atom_id res chain seq x y z
N MET A 1 -57.70 53.27 -29.65
CA MET A 1 -56.24 53.49 -29.76
C MET A 1 -55.66 53.33 -28.35
N SER A 2 -55.20 52.14 -27.99
CA SER A 2 -53.78 51.76 -27.99
C SER A 2 -53.10 51.92 -26.61
N ILE A 3 -52.83 50.74 -26.00
CA ILE A 3 -51.60 50.28 -25.29
C ILE A 3 -51.30 50.89 -23.90
N ILE A 4 -51.55 50.19 -22.79
CA ILE A 4 -50.70 49.19 -22.08
C ILE A 4 -49.26 49.68 -21.84
N SER A 5 -48.91 49.93 -20.57
CA SER A 5 -47.52 49.95 -20.05
C SER A 5 -47.58 49.44 -18.61
N SER A 6 -47.67 48.12 -18.46
CA SER A 6 -46.56 47.21 -18.13
C SER A 6 -46.04 47.39 -16.69
N SER A 7 -46.71 46.67 -15.80
CA SER A 7 -46.20 46.13 -14.54
C SER A 7 -44.81 45.51 -14.75
N GLN A 8 -43.82 45.97 -13.97
CA GLN A 8 -42.52 45.32 -13.80
C GLN A 8 -42.68 44.19 -12.77
N PRO A 9 -42.53 42.90 -13.13
CA PRO A 9 -42.35 41.85 -12.15
C PRO A 9 -40.88 41.79 -11.74
N HIS A 10 -40.64 41.71 -10.44
CA HIS A 10 -39.35 41.41 -9.84
C HIS A 10 -38.68 40.24 -10.57
N THR A 11 -37.57 40.51 -11.27
CA THR A 11 -36.70 39.45 -11.79
C THR A 11 -36.02 38.79 -10.60
N MET A 12 -36.60 37.68 -10.15
CA MET A 12 -35.92 36.65 -9.37
C MET A 12 -34.59 36.34 -10.05
N THR A 13 -33.49 36.61 -9.36
CA THR A 13 -32.18 36.10 -9.71
C THR A 13 -32.25 34.57 -9.68
N THR A 14 -31.98 33.96 -10.82
CA THR A 14 -31.84 32.52 -10.98
C THR A 14 -30.79 31.98 -10.00
N PRO A 15 -31.07 30.91 -9.24
CA PRO A 15 -30.05 30.27 -8.44
C PRO A 15 -29.04 29.64 -9.40
N THR A 16 -27.78 30.04 -9.25
CA THR A 16 -26.59 29.37 -9.79
C THR A 16 -26.78 27.86 -9.76
N THR A 17 -26.87 27.23 -10.93
CA THR A 17 -26.71 25.79 -11.06
C THR A 17 -25.32 25.45 -10.55
N GLN A 18 -25.24 25.00 -9.30
CA GLN A 18 -24.04 24.41 -8.75
C GLN A 18 -23.72 23.21 -9.65
N SER A 19 -22.70 23.37 -10.48
CA SER A 19 -22.04 22.29 -11.21
C SER A 19 -21.63 21.23 -10.19
N ALA A 20 -22.46 20.21 -10.02
CA ALA A 20 -22.15 19.05 -9.20
C ALA A 20 -20.85 18.45 -9.72
N ALA A 21 -19.77 18.63 -8.97
CA ALA A 21 -18.50 17.99 -9.25
C ALA A 21 -18.74 16.48 -9.45
N PRO A 22 -18.14 15.85 -10.47
CA PRO A 22 -18.36 14.42 -10.72
C PRO A 22 -17.96 13.64 -9.47
N LEU A 23 -18.92 12.92 -8.88
CA LEU A 23 -18.67 11.98 -7.79
C LEU A 23 -17.74 10.91 -8.34
N VAL A 24 -16.44 11.01 -8.02
CA VAL A 24 -15.45 10.00 -8.38
C VAL A 24 -15.94 8.66 -7.80
N PRO A 25 -16.31 7.66 -8.62
CA PRO A 25 -16.82 6.41 -8.11
C PRO A 25 -15.70 5.72 -7.32
N ALA A 26 -15.85 5.63 -6.00
CA ALA A 26 -14.93 4.90 -5.15
C ALA A 26 -15.03 3.40 -5.47
N ARG A 27 -13.89 2.71 -5.67
CA ARG A 27 -13.85 1.24 -5.84
C ARG A 27 -14.72 0.56 -4.77
N SER A 28 -15.51 -0.43 -5.21
CA SER A 28 -16.39 -1.23 -4.34
C SER A 28 -15.60 -1.88 -3.20
N ARG A 29 -16.20 -2.00 -2.02
CA ARG A 29 -15.58 -2.73 -0.88
C ARG A 29 -15.28 -4.20 -1.26
N MET A 30 -16.10 -4.80 -2.12
CA MET A 30 -15.91 -6.19 -2.60
C MET A 30 -14.70 -6.32 -3.53
N ASP A 31 -14.41 -5.33 -4.38
CA ASP A 31 -13.23 -5.37 -5.26
C ASP A 31 -11.94 -5.28 -4.45
N ARG A 32 -11.93 -4.46 -3.40
CA ARG A 32 -10.79 -4.38 -2.48
C ARG A 32 -10.55 -5.69 -1.75
N LEU A 33 -11.63 -6.33 -1.27
CA LEU A 33 -11.51 -7.62 -0.57
C LEU A 33 -11.00 -8.72 -1.51
N ARG A 34 -11.56 -8.83 -2.72
CA ARG A 34 -11.08 -9.77 -3.74
C ARG A 34 -9.60 -9.54 -4.06
N HIS A 35 -9.19 -8.30 -4.24
CA HIS A 35 -7.80 -7.96 -4.55
C HIS A 35 -6.86 -8.42 -3.42
N VAL A 36 -7.16 -8.08 -2.17
CA VAL A 36 -6.31 -8.45 -1.01
C VAL A 36 -6.27 -9.97 -0.83
N LEU A 37 -7.40 -10.67 -0.95
CA LEU A 37 -7.43 -12.12 -0.82
C LEU A 37 -6.65 -12.82 -1.94
N LEU A 38 -6.84 -12.41 -3.20
CA LEU A 38 -6.10 -12.98 -4.32
C LEU A 38 -4.61 -12.68 -4.20
N PHE A 39 -4.26 -11.45 -3.79
CA PHE A 39 -2.88 -11.06 -3.56
C PHE A 39 -2.20 -11.98 -2.56
N GLU A 40 -2.80 -12.15 -1.38
CA GLU A 40 -2.19 -12.90 -0.29
C GLU A 40 -2.14 -14.40 -0.60
N LEU A 41 -3.23 -14.96 -1.14
CA LEU A 41 -3.33 -16.39 -1.41
C LEU A 41 -2.35 -16.84 -2.51
N LEU A 42 -2.22 -16.07 -3.60
CA LEU A 42 -1.19 -16.34 -4.61
C LEU A 42 0.21 -16.17 -4.04
N ALA A 43 0.45 -15.09 -3.27
CA ALA A 43 1.76 -14.84 -2.67
C ALA A 43 2.21 -16.03 -1.81
N LEU A 44 1.36 -16.48 -0.89
CA LEU A 44 1.65 -17.61 -0.01
C LEU A 44 1.81 -18.92 -0.78
N SER A 45 0.98 -19.14 -1.82
CA SER A 45 1.09 -20.36 -2.65
C SER A 45 2.43 -20.51 -3.36
N ILE A 46 3.13 -19.39 -3.61
CA ILE A 46 4.45 -19.38 -4.25
C ILE A 46 5.55 -19.28 -3.19
N ALA A 47 5.41 -18.38 -2.21
CA ALA A 47 6.42 -18.10 -1.20
C ALA A 47 6.68 -19.30 -0.29
N ILE A 48 5.66 -20.08 0.07
CA ILE A 48 5.80 -21.24 0.96
C ILE A 48 6.66 -22.34 0.31
N PRO A 49 6.33 -22.88 -0.88
CA PRO A 49 7.16 -23.91 -1.50
C PRO A 49 8.53 -23.38 -1.97
N ALA A 50 8.60 -22.14 -2.47
CA ALA A 50 9.88 -21.53 -2.84
C ALA A 50 10.79 -21.33 -1.62
N GLY A 51 10.25 -20.82 -0.52
CA GLY A 51 10.97 -20.65 0.73
C GLY A 51 11.40 -21.98 1.35
N SER A 52 10.49 -22.95 1.38
CA SER A 52 10.78 -24.30 1.89
C SER A 52 11.92 -24.97 1.11
N SER A 53 11.88 -24.92 -0.22
CA SER A 53 12.92 -25.53 -1.07
C SER A 53 14.27 -24.79 -1.02
N LEU A 54 14.26 -23.45 -0.96
CA LEU A 54 15.49 -22.65 -0.92
C LEU A 54 16.19 -22.69 0.44
N PHE A 55 15.43 -22.72 1.54
CA PHE A 55 15.97 -22.62 2.90
C PHE A 55 15.91 -23.93 3.69
N GLY A 56 15.34 -24.99 3.12
CA GLY A 56 15.24 -26.32 3.75
C GLY A 56 14.30 -26.36 4.96
N LEU A 57 13.36 -25.40 5.05
CA LEU A 57 12.41 -25.31 6.16
C LEU A 57 11.12 -26.08 5.85
N HIS A 58 10.45 -26.59 6.87
CA HIS A 58 9.10 -27.15 6.70
C HIS A 58 8.12 -26.09 6.17
N GLU A 59 7.20 -26.50 5.29
CA GLU A 59 6.20 -25.61 4.69
C GLU A 59 5.33 -24.91 5.74
N SER A 60 4.98 -25.60 6.83
CA SER A 60 4.23 -25.02 7.94
C SER A 60 5.00 -23.88 8.61
N THR A 61 6.29 -24.09 8.90
CA THR A 61 7.20 -23.08 9.44
C THR A 61 7.31 -21.88 8.50
N MET A 62 7.45 -22.12 7.19
CA MET A 62 7.51 -21.04 6.19
C MET A 62 6.20 -20.25 6.12
N GLY A 63 5.05 -20.91 6.23
CA GLY A 63 3.75 -20.25 6.32
C GLY A 63 3.63 -19.32 7.54
N PHE A 64 4.05 -19.78 8.72
CA PHE A 64 4.08 -18.94 9.93
C PHE A 64 5.02 -17.75 9.79
N ILE A 65 6.21 -17.96 9.22
CA ILE A 65 7.16 -16.87 8.96
C ILE A 65 6.56 -15.87 7.97
N GLY A 66 5.95 -16.35 6.88
CA GLY A 66 5.29 -15.51 5.88
C GLY A 66 4.21 -14.63 6.49
N ILE A 67 3.22 -15.23 7.15
CA ILE A 67 2.11 -14.49 7.78
C ILE A 67 2.62 -13.56 8.89
N GLY A 68 3.49 -14.06 9.77
CA GLY A 68 4.08 -13.26 10.85
C GLY A 68 4.84 -12.06 10.30
N SER A 69 5.66 -12.26 9.26
CA SER A 69 6.41 -11.19 8.61
C SER A 69 5.49 -10.17 7.93
N ALA A 70 4.39 -10.59 7.29
CA ALA A 70 3.44 -9.69 6.66
C ALA A 70 2.76 -8.78 7.71
N ILE A 71 2.35 -9.35 8.85
CA ILE A 71 1.76 -8.59 9.96
C ILE A 71 2.78 -7.63 10.56
N THR A 72 4.00 -8.10 10.84
CA THR A 72 5.08 -7.26 11.36
C THR A 72 5.43 -6.14 10.40
N ALA A 73 5.52 -6.42 9.09
CA ALA A 73 5.81 -5.42 8.06
C ALA A 73 4.69 -4.39 7.95
N MET A 74 3.42 -4.79 8.02
CA MET A 74 2.28 -3.88 8.03
C MET A 74 2.33 -2.94 9.25
N LEU A 75 2.58 -3.49 10.44
CA LEU A 75 2.68 -2.71 11.67
C LEU A 75 3.88 -1.76 11.64
N TRP A 76 5.04 -2.25 11.19
CA TRP A 76 6.26 -1.47 11.05
C TRP A 76 6.08 -0.34 10.03
N ASN A 77 5.45 -0.61 8.89
CA ASN A 77 5.13 0.41 7.88
C ASN A 77 4.28 1.53 8.47
N TYR A 78 3.24 1.20 9.23
CA TYR A 78 2.43 2.21 9.90
C TYR A 78 3.25 3.03 10.91
N LEU A 79 3.98 2.37 11.80
CA LEU A 79 4.76 3.02 12.85
C LEU A 79 5.88 3.90 12.28
N TYR A 80 6.63 3.38 11.31
CA TYR A 80 7.71 4.08 10.65
C TYR A 80 7.21 5.33 9.92
N ASN A 81 6.11 5.22 9.16
CA ASN A 81 5.52 6.38 8.49
C ASN A 81 5.11 7.46 9.49
N LEU A 82 4.51 7.09 10.63
CA LEU A 82 4.13 8.04 11.68
C LEU A 82 5.33 8.75 12.29
N VAL A 83 6.39 8.00 12.63
CA VAL A 83 7.64 8.59 13.18
C VAL A 83 8.31 9.48 12.14
N PHE A 84 8.43 9.02 10.90
CA PHE A 84 9.07 9.75 9.83
C PHE A 84 8.33 11.06 9.50
N ASP A 85 7.01 11.03 9.43
CA ASP A 85 6.20 12.22 9.16
C ASP A 85 6.32 13.25 10.29
N ARG A 86 6.39 12.80 11.56
CA ARG A 86 6.63 13.69 12.69
C ARG A 86 8.02 14.31 12.65
N VAL A 87 9.05 13.52 12.32
CA VAL A 87 10.43 14.00 12.16
C VAL A 87 10.53 15.00 11.00
N MET A 88 9.90 14.71 9.85
CA MET A 88 9.86 15.62 8.71
C MET A 88 9.17 16.95 9.04
N THR A 89 8.04 16.88 9.73
CA THR A 89 7.28 18.08 10.13
C THR A 89 8.09 18.94 11.09
N HIS A 90 8.84 18.32 12.00
CA HIS A 90 9.67 19.02 12.99
C HIS A 90 11.00 19.57 12.41
N LEU A 91 11.61 18.87 11.45
CA LEU A 91 12.94 19.23 10.94
C LEU A 91 12.91 20.13 9.71
N TYR A 92 11.92 19.95 8.82
CA TYR A 92 11.94 20.58 7.51
C TYR A 92 10.80 21.58 7.29
N CYS A 93 9.77 21.63 8.14
CA CYS A 93 8.57 22.46 7.97
C CYS A 93 7.95 22.36 6.56
N THR A 94 8.25 21.29 5.82
CA THR A 94 7.79 21.03 4.46
C THR A 94 7.64 19.52 4.26
N THR A 95 6.61 19.13 3.51
CA THR A 95 6.32 17.74 3.12
C THR A 95 6.94 17.38 1.75
N HIS A 96 7.70 18.28 1.14
CA HIS A 96 8.32 18.03 -0.17
C HIS A 96 9.49 17.03 -0.07
N LYS A 97 9.19 15.75 -0.32
CA LYS A 97 10.19 14.67 -0.35
C LYS A 97 11.04 14.74 -1.63
N THR A 98 12.16 15.46 -1.56
CA THR A 98 13.24 15.43 -2.57
C THR A 98 13.71 13.98 -2.80
N LEU A 99 14.23 13.65 -3.99
CA LEU A 99 14.73 12.30 -4.32
C LEU A 99 15.69 11.72 -3.25
N ARG A 100 16.57 12.56 -2.69
CA ARG A 100 17.50 12.16 -1.61
C ARG A 100 16.76 11.69 -0.35
N ILE A 101 15.68 12.39 0.02
CA ILE A 101 14.86 12.05 1.19
C ILE A 101 14.16 10.71 0.97
N ARG A 102 13.71 10.42 -0.26
CA ARG A 102 13.09 9.12 -0.58
C ARG A 102 14.09 7.96 -0.46
N LEU A 103 15.29 8.13 -0.98
CA LEU A 103 16.34 7.10 -0.87
C LEU A 103 16.70 6.82 0.59
N VAL A 104 16.94 7.87 1.39
CA VAL A 104 17.24 7.73 2.82
C VAL A 104 16.06 7.08 3.55
N HIS A 105 14.82 7.48 3.24
CA HIS A 105 13.62 6.91 3.82
C HIS A 105 13.48 5.42 3.53
N THR A 106 13.58 5.00 2.27
CA THR A 106 13.48 3.58 1.90
C THR A 106 14.60 2.74 2.51
N LEU A 107 15.84 3.25 2.52
CA LEU A 107 16.96 2.53 3.15
C LEU A 107 16.78 2.40 4.67
N LEU A 108 16.35 3.47 5.34
CA LEU A 108 16.12 3.45 6.78
C LEU A 108 14.90 2.60 7.15
N PHE A 109 13.86 2.59 6.32
CA PHE A 109 12.70 1.72 6.48
C PHE A 109 13.12 0.25 6.43
N GLU A 110 13.82 -0.13 5.37
CA GLU A 110 14.25 -1.52 5.14
C GLU A 110 15.21 -1.97 6.24
N ALA A 111 16.23 -1.15 6.57
CA ALA A 111 17.17 -1.46 7.62
C ALA A 111 16.49 -1.58 9.00
N GLY A 112 15.57 -0.68 9.32
CA GLY A 112 14.80 -0.74 10.56
C GLY A 112 13.86 -1.95 10.62
N LEU A 113 13.25 -2.33 9.50
CA LEU A 113 12.42 -3.53 9.41
C LEU A 113 13.25 -4.77 9.71
N GLN A 114 14.46 -4.87 9.17
CA GLN A 114 15.38 -5.98 9.45
C GLN A 114 15.74 -6.05 10.95
N VAL A 115 15.97 -4.91 11.62
CA VAL A 115 16.26 -4.89 13.06
C VAL A 115 15.10 -5.44 13.91
N VAL A 116 13.85 -5.25 13.49
CA VAL A 116 12.67 -5.75 14.22
C VAL A 116 12.32 -7.18 13.82
N LEU A 117 12.41 -7.49 12.52
CA LEU A 117 11.96 -8.76 11.97
C LEU A 117 12.99 -9.88 12.17
N LEU A 118 14.29 -9.59 12.00
CA LEU A 118 15.34 -10.61 12.11
C LEU A 118 15.37 -11.32 13.45
N PRO A 119 15.33 -10.61 14.60
CA PRO A 119 15.33 -11.30 15.89
C PRO A 119 14.10 -12.19 16.05
N GLY A 120 12.93 -11.77 15.56
CA GLY A 120 11.71 -12.56 15.60
C GLY A 120 11.84 -13.87 14.81
N ILE A 121 12.32 -13.81 13.56
CA ILE A 121 12.50 -15.00 12.73
C ILE A 121 13.64 -15.88 13.28
N ALA A 122 14.74 -15.30 13.76
CA ALA A 122 15.87 -16.04 14.31
C ALA A 122 15.49 -16.79 15.60
N LEU A 123 14.72 -16.16 16.49
CA LEU A 123 14.20 -16.81 17.70
C LEU A 123 13.22 -17.93 17.37
N TYR A 124 12.42 -17.78 16.31
CA TYR A 124 11.45 -18.81 15.90
C TYR A 124 12.10 -20.02 15.22
N THR A 125 13.07 -19.78 14.34
CA THR A 125 13.74 -20.83 13.56
C THR A 125 14.97 -21.41 14.26
N HIS A 126 15.46 -20.78 15.33
CA HIS A 126 16.74 -21.07 15.98
C HIS A 126 17.94 -21.07 15.01
N ALA A 127 17.83 -20.33 13.90
CA ALA A 127 18.85 -20.25 12.86
C ALA A 127 19.84 -19.09 13.09
N PRO A 128 21.07 -19.18 12.57
CA PRO A 128 22.06 -18.11 12.68
C PRO A 128 21.59 -16.84 11.94
N LEU A 129 21.93 -15.67 12.47
CA LEU A 129 21.50 -14.36 11.95
C LEU A 129 21.73 -14.18 10.45
N LEU A 130 22.84 -14.70 9.90
CA LEU A 130 23.16 -14.56 8.48
C LEU A 130 22.20 -15.36 7.57
N GLN A 131 21.79 -16.55 8.00
CA GLN A 131 20.82 -17.38 7.28
C GLN A 131 19.43 -16.73 7.37
N THR A 132 19.03 -16.30 8.56
CA THR A 132 17.78 -15.58 8.80
C THR A 132 17.71 -14.26 8.01
N PHE A 133 18.84 -13.56 7.88
CA PHE A 133 18.96 -12.35 7.05
C PHE A 133 18.69 -12.65 5.59
N SER A 134 19.30 -13.69 5.05
CA SER A 134 19.09 -14.10 3.67
C SER A 134 17.62 -14.49 3.42
N LEU A 135 16.98 -15.19 4.36
CA LEU A 135 15.56 -15.53 4.32
C LEU A 135 14.66 -14.28 4.34
N SER A 136 14.87 -13.41 5.31
CA SER A 136 14.11 -12.16 5.50
C SER A 136 14.22 -11.27 4.27
N LEU A 137 15.44 -11.06 3.75
CA LEU A 137 15.69 -10.23 2.58
C LEU A 137 15.08 -10.84 1.31
N SER A 138 15.19 -12.17 1.14
CA SER A 138 14.57 -12.86 0.01
C SER A 138 13.04 -12.73 0.03
N LEU A 139 12.43 -12.82 1.21
CA LEU A 139 11.00 -12.66 1.38
C LEU A 139 10.56 -11.21 1.09
N ALA A 140 11.30 -10.22 1.61
CA ALA A 140 11.04 -8.80 1.34
C ALA A 140 11.13 -8.48 -0.16
N LEU A 141 12.19 -8.95 -0.83
CA LEU A 141 12.37 -8.79 -2.27
C LEU A 141 11.29 -9.52 -3.07
N PHE A 142 10.92 -10.73 -2.66
CA PHE A 142 9.82 -11.46 -3.27
C PHE A 142 8.52 -10.66 -3.20
N TYR A 143 8.10 -10.20 -2.02
CA TYR A 143 6.86 -9.42 -1.86
C TYR A 143 6.91 -8.09 -2.63
N LEU A 144 8.08 -7.43 -2.69
CA LEU A 144 8.26 -6.18 -3.45
C LEU A 144 8.04 -6.40 -4.94
N VAL A 145 8.73 -7.40 -5.52
CA VAL A 145 8.61 -7.72 -6.96
C VAL A 145 7.22 -8.27 -7.27
N TYR A 146 6.72 -9.19 -6.45
CA TYR A 146 5.39 -9.78 -6.57
C TYR A 146 4.32 -8.69 -6.54
N ALA A 147 4.37 -7.76 -5.58
CA ALA A 147 3.38 -6.71 -5.49
C ALA A 147 3.38 -5.80 -6.71
N PHE A 148 4.56 -5.45 -7.22
CA PHE A 148 4.66 -4.66 -8.45
C PHE A 148 4.02 -5.39 -9.65
N VAL A 149 4.36 -6.67 -9.85
CA VAL A 149 3.83 -7.48 -10.96
C VAL A 149 2.34 -7.72 -10.82
N PHE A 150 1.88 -8.08 -9.62
CA PHE A 150 0.47 -8.32 -9.33
C PHE A 150 -0.37 -7.06 -9.53
N ASN A 151 0.08 -5.91 -9.00
CA ASN A 151 -0.63 -4.64 -9.19
C ASN A 151 -0.75 -4.30 -10.67
N MET A 152 0.35 -4.43 -11.42
CA MET A 152 0.35 -4.18 -12.86
C MET A 152 -0.56 -5.15 -13.63
N ALA A 153 -0.58 -6.44 -13.27
CA ALA A 153 -1.46 -7.44 -13.88
C ALA A 153 -2.93 -7.19 -13.54
N TYR A 154 -3.23 -6.90 -12.27
CA TYR A 154 -4.58 -6.63 -11.78
C TYR A 154 -5.18 -5.39 -12.46
N ASP A 155 -4.40 -4.32 -12.61
CA ASP A 155 -4.86 -3.11 -13.28
C ASP A 155 -5.10 -3.32 -14.79
N ARG A 156 -4.41 -4.27 -15.43
CA ARG A 156 -4.70 -4.67 -16.82
C ARG A 156 -5.96 -5.52 -16.96
N VAL A 157 -6.24 -6.40 -15.99
CA VAL A 157 -7.43 -7.26 -16.00
C VAL A 157 -8.68 -6.47 -15.58
N PHE A 158 -8.53 -5.51 -14.69
CA PHE A 158 -9.59 -4.62 -14.21
C PHE A 158 -9.23 -3.14 -14.45
N PRO A 159 -9.22 -2.70 -15.72
CA PRO A 159 -8.94 -1.31 -16.03
C PRO A 159 -9.98 -0.42 -15.34
N LEU A 160 -9.50 0.59 -14.62
CA LEU A 160 -10.37 1.65 -14.10
C LEU A 160 -11.00 2.32 -15.32
N ALA A 161 -12.34 2.30 -15.40
CA ALA A 161 -13.07 2.95 -16.47
C ALA A 161 -12.69 4.44 -16.51
N HIS A 162 -11.77 4.80 -17.40
CA HIS A 162 -11.65 6.17 -17.83
C HIS A 162 -12.88 6.44 -18.69
N LYS A 163 -13.75 7.34 -18.23
CA LYS A 163 -14.66 8.03 -19.15
C LYS A 163 -13.79 8.76 -20.17
N ALA A 164 -13.82 8.28 -21.41
CA ALA A 164 -13.45 9.08 -22.57
C ALA A 164 -14.44 10.25 -22.73
#